data_AF-X0PB29-F1
#
_entry.id   AF-X0PB29-F1
#
_cell.length_a   1.000
_cell.length_b   1.000
_cell.length_c   1.000
_cell.angle_alpha   90.00
_cell.angle_beta   90.00
_cell.angle_gamma   90.00
#
_symmetry.space_group_name_H-M   'P 1'
#
loop_
_entity.id
_entity.type
_entity.pdbx_description
1 polymer ?
#
loop_
_entity_poly.entity_id
_entity_poly.type
_entity_poly.pdbx_seq_one_letter_code
_entity_poly.pdbx_strand_id
1 'polypeptide(L)'
;MFKTSLILPVLVAGLAFLTTVGDSTAAEATVAKAMPGALTYHKTDQFARIGSNYKSFKLYNHVPTSSYKNIKTISWKKAKMSPNGIVNNAVHIDLYATQGTRYNWYRISKANVLRGKAGAADSTAGKQSVQKYWVYGQALIFPKVTTTAVFS
;
A
#
# COMPACT_ATOMS: atom_id res chain seq x y z
N MET A 1 -60.12 -16.41 16.68
CA MET A 1 -61.20 -15.42 16.51
C MET A 1 -60.60 -14.05 16.78
N PHE A 2 -60.47 -13.22 15.74
CA PHE A 2 -59.88 -11.87 15.82
C PHE A 2 -60.95 -10.82 16.10
N LYS A 3 -60.73 -9.96 17.10
CA LYS A 3 -61.21 -8.57 17.25
C LYS A 3 -60.17 -7.87 18.14
N THR A 4 -59.59 -6.72 17.79
CA THR A 4 -60.24 -5.40 17.80
C THR A 4 -59.53 -4.42 16.86
N SER A 5 -60.30 -3.49 16.30
CA SER A 5 -59.92 -2.47 15.32
C SER A 5 -59.69 -1.07 15.93
N LEU A 6 -59.17 -0.19 15.06
CA LEU A 6 -58.96 1.28 15.13
C LEU A 6 -57.72 1.70 15.94
N ILE A 7 -56.83 2.56 15.44
CA ILE A 7 -57.07 3.94 14.98
C ILE A 7 -56.07 4.33 13.87
N LEU A 8 -56.55 4.97 12.79
CA LEU A 8 -55.72 5.70 11.81
C LEU A 8 -55.30 7.07 12.37
N PRO A 9 -54.14 7.58 11.94
CA PRO A 9 -54.05 8.99 11.61
C PRO A 9 -53.65 9.21 10.15
N VAL A 10 -54.43 10.09 9.54
CA VAL A 10 -54.28 10.74 8.23
C VAL A 10 -52.86 11.26 8.06
N LEU A 11 -52.18 10.85 6.98
CA LEU A 11 -50.94 11.49 6.54
C LEU A 11 -51.25 12.33 5.29
N VAL A 12 -51.12 13.64 5.48
CA VAL A 12 -51.36 14.72 4.53
C VAL A 12 -50.53 14.48 3.27
N ALA A 13 -51.21 14.46 2.11
CA ALA A 13 -50.58 14.53 0.80
C ALA A 13 -50.05 15.96 0.58
N GLY A 14 -48.81 16.19 1.02
CA GLY A 14 -48.03 17.36 0.62
C GLY A 14 -47.44 17.12 -0.75
N LEU A 15 -48.07 17.67 -1.78
CA LEU A 15 -47.50 17.79 -3.13
C LEU A 15 -46.41 18.88 -3.07
N ALA A 16 -45.15 18.48 -2.86
CA ALA A 16 -44.01 19.39 -2.96
C ALA A 16 -43.19 19.01 -4.21
N PHE A 17 -43.36 19.82 -5.25
CA PHE A 17 -42.53 19.85 -6.44
C PHE A 17 -41.22 20.55 -6.07
N LEU A 18 -40.14 19.78 -5.83
CA LEU A 18 -38.80 20.34 -5.62
C LEU A 18 -37.76 19.55 -6.42
N THR A 19 -36.99 20.35 -7.14
CA THR A 19 -35.94 20.10 -8.11
C THR A 19 -34.95 18.99 -7.76
N THR A 20 -34.56 18.25 -8.80
CA THR A 20 -33.48 17.27 -8.82
C THR A 20 -32.21 17.79 -8.17
N VAL A 21 -31.83 17.20 -7.05
CA VAL A 21 -30.43 17.13 -6.62
C VAL A 21 -30.18 15.66 -6.36
N GLY A 22 -29.35 15.04 -7.20
CA GLY A 22 -28.96 13.65 -6.99
C GLY A 22 -28.22 13.55 -5.68
N ASP A 23 -28.89 13.03 -4.65
CA ASP A 23 -28.25 12.54 -3.44
C ASP A 23 -27.36 11.37 -3.85
N SER A 24 -26.12 11.71 -4.17
CA SER A 24 -25.02 10.78 -4.08
C SER A 24 -25.00 10.34 -2.62
N THR A 25 -25.60 9.19 -2.35
CA THR A 25 -25.43 8.48 -1.09
C THR A 25 -23.93 8.33 -0.92
N ALA A 26 -23.34 9.21 -0.11
CA ALA A 26 -21.96 9.09 0.30
C ALA A 26 -21.91 7.76 1.04
N ALA A 27 -21.41 6.72 0.37
CA ALA A 27 -21.10 5.46 1.00
C ALA A 27 -20.18 5.82 2.16
N GLU A 28 -20.70 5.72 3.39
CA GLU A 28 -19.89 5.78 4.59
C GLU A 28 -18.88 4.64 4.46
N ALA A 29 -17.68 4.99 4.01
CA ALA A 29 -16.53 4.12 4.09
C ALA A 29 -16.30 3.92 5.58
N THR A 30 -16.87 2.84 6.12
CA THR A 30 -16.55 2.34 7.45
C THR A 30 -15.04 2.12 7.46
N VAL A 31 -14.29 3.09 7.96
CA VAL A 31 -12.88 2.93 8.25
C VAL A 31 -12.85 2.01 9.45
N ALA A 32 -12.91 0.71 9.19
CA ALA A 32 -12.71 -0.32 10.19
C ALA A 32 -11.41 0.03 10.92
N LYS A 33 -11.53 0.43 12.19
CA LYS A 33 -10.40 0.80 13.04
C LYS A 33 -9.49 -0.41 13.07
N ALA A 34 -8.37 -0.34 12.34
CA ALA A 34 -7.40 -1.43 12.28
C ALA A 34 -7.01 -1.77 13.73
N MET A 35 -7.37 -2.98 14.18
CA MET A 35 -6.99 -3.44 15.51
C MET A 35 -5.47 -3.38 15.63
N PRO A 36 -4.89 -3.00 16.78
CA PRO A 36 -3.44 -3.07 16.98
C PRO A 36 -2.91 -4.45 16.57
N GLY A 37 -1.89 -4.48 15.71
CA GLY A 37 -1.37 -5.71 15.13
C GLY A 37 -1.99 -6.13 13.78
N ALA A 38 -3.11 -5.55 13.37
CA ALA A 38 -3.71 -5.79 12.05
C ALA A 38 -2.88 -5.10 10.95
N LEU A 39 -2.55 -5.87 9.92
CA LEU A 39 -1.69 -5.42 8.84
C LEU A 39 -2.52 -4.79 7.72
N THR A 40 -2.31 -3.50 7.46
CA THR A 40 -3.02 -2.76 6.40
C THR A 40 -2.08 -2.43 5.26
N TYR A 41 -2.48 -2.68 4.02
CA TYR A 41 -1.66 -2.48 2.83
C TYR A 41 -2.02 -1.20 2.10
N HIS A 42 -1.00 -0.50 1.62
CA HIS A 42 -1.14 0.75 0.89
C HIS A 42 -0.27 0.70 -0.36
N LYS A 43 -0.84 1.12 -1.50
CA LYS A 43 -0.09 1.32 -2.74
C LYS A 43 0.74 2.60 -2.63
N THR A 44 1.91 2.59 -3.23
CA THR A 44 2.78 3.77 -3.32
C THR A 44 3.63 3.66 -4.59
N ASP A 45 4.26 4.75 -4.97
CA ASP A 45 5.28 4.76 -6.02
C ASP A 45 6.43 5.64 -5.55
N GLN A 46 7.39 5.02 -4.87
CA GLN A 46 8.47 5.73 -4.20
C GLN A 46 9.80 5.02 -4.44
N PHE A 47 10.88 5.78 -4.25
CA PHE A 47 12.23 5.24 -4.24
C PHE A 47 12.85 5.47 -2.87
N ALA A 48 13.62 4.48 -2.42
CA ALA A 48 14.43 4.59 -1.22
C ALA A 48 15.83 4.05 -1.49
N ARG A 49 16.77 4.43 -0.63
CA ARG A 49 18.11 3.84 -0.61
C ARG A 49 18.16 2.77 0.46
N ILE A 50 18.91 1.71 0.24
CA ILE A 50 19.22 0.74 1.27
C ILE A 50 20.20 1.39 2.27
N GLY A 51 19.82 1.40 3.54
CA GLY A 51 20.63 1.95 4.62
C GLY A 51 21.86 1.11 4.95
N SER A 52 22.84 1.67 5.67
CA SER A 52 24.06 0.95 6.05
C SER A 52 23.81 -0.21 7.02
N ASN A 53 22.76 -0.10 7.84
CA ASN A 53 22.31 -1.09 8.82
C ASN A 53 21.44 -2.22 8.21
N TYR A 54 21.30 -2.29 6.89
CA TYR A 54 20.44 -3.27 6.21
C TYR A 54 20.74 -4.73 6.57
N LYS A 55 22.00 -5.04 6.93
CA LYS A 55 22.46 -6.38 7.30
C LYS A 55 21.77 -6.94 8.55
N SER A 56 21.27 -6.06 9.42
CA SER A 56 20.50 -6.44 10.61
C SER A 56 19.07 -6.86 10.28
N PHE A 57 18.63 -6.68 9.03
CA PHE A 57 17.30 -7.00 8.56
C PHE A 57 17.36 -8.07 7.48
N LYS A 58 16.29 -8.84 7.36
CA LYS A 58 16.16 -9.88 6.34
C LYS A 58 15.09 -9.49 5.32
N LEU A 59 15.19 -10.06 4.13
CA LEU A 59 14.15 -9.94 3.12
C LEU A 59 13.17 -11.08 3.27
N TYR A 60 11.91 -10.83 2.93
CA TYR A 60 10.84 -11.82 2.99
C TYR A 60 10.08 -11.87 1.67
N ASN A 61 9.47 -13.00 1.35
CA ASN A 61 8.52 -13.08 0.24
C ASN A 61 7.17 -12.42 0.58
N HIS A 62 6.80 -12.41 1.85
CA HIS A 62 5.61 -11.74 2.41
C HIS A 62 5.94 -11.13 3.77
N VAL A 63 5.18 -10.11 4.18
CA VAL A 63 5.24 -9.58 5.55
C VAL A 63 5.09 -10.71 6.59
N PRO A 64 6.02 -10.87 7.55
CA PRO A 64 6.02 -11.97 8.54
C PRO A 64 4.76 -12.10 9.38
N THR A 65 4.09 -10.99 9.65
CA THR A 65 2.87 -10.92 10.49
C THR A 65 1.59 -11.04 9.69
N SER A 66 1.68 -11.32 8.39
CA SER A 66 0.51 -11.58 7.54
C SER A 66 -0.01 -13.02 7.67
N SER A 67 -1.23 -13.28 7.21
CA SER A 67 -1.83 -14.63 7.14
C SER A 67 -1.27 -15.50 6.00
N TYR A 68 -0.22 -15.06 5.31
CA TYR A 68 0.33 -15.75 4.16
C TYR A 68 1.03 -17.06 4.56
N LYS A 69 0.66 -18.15 3.88
CA LYS A 69 1.28 -19.46 4.10
C LYS A 69 2.67 -19.49 3.46
N ASN A 70 3.65 -20.14 4.10
CA ASN A 70 5.02 -20.31 3.59
C ASN A 70 5.83 -19.01 3.46
N ILE A 71 5.85 -18.21 4.53
CA ILE A 71 6.75 -17.07 4.62
C ILE A 71 8.20 -17.57 4.67
N LYS A 72 8.98 -17.14 3.67
CA LYS A 72 10.39 -17.49 3.51
C LYS A 72 11.23 -16.25 3.71
N THR A 73 12.37 -16.47 4.34
CA THR A 73 13.39 -15.45 4.51
C THR A 73 14.46 -15.59 3.43
N ILE A 74 14.87 -14.48 2.85
CA ILE A 74 15.85 -14.41 1.76
C ILE A 74 16.98 -13.48 2.21
N SER A 75 18.22 -13.90 1.97
CA SER A 75 19.38 -13.04 2.23
C SER A 75 19.51 -11.98 1.13
N TRP A 76 20.00 -10.80 1.50
CA TRP A 76 20.27 -9.71 0.55
C TRP A 76 21.19 -10.13 -0.60
N LYS A 77 22.19 -10.98 -0.32
CA LYS A 77 23.10 -11.53 -1.33
C LYS A 77 22.36 -12.43 -2.33
N LYS A 78 21.49 -13.34 -1.84
CA LYS A 78 20.69 -14.23 -2.71
C LYS A 78 19.71 -13.45 -3.58
N ALA A 79 19.09 -12.41 -3.03
CA ALA A 79 18.21 -11.51 -3.76
C ALA A 79 18.97 -10.61 -4.76
N LYS A 80 20.31 -10.62 -4.75
CA LYS A 80 21.16 -9.65 -5.45
C LYS A 80 20.74 -8.21 -5.13
N MET A 81 20.32 -7.95 -3.88
CA MET A 81 19.86 -6.65 -3.39
C MET A 81 20.83 -5.98 -2.41
N SER A 82 22.03 -6.53 -2.24
CA SER A 82 23.12 -5.86 -1.51
C SER A 82 23.66 -4.65 -2.29
N PRO A 83 24.49 -3.79 -1.67
CA PRO A 83 25.12 -2.66 -2.36
C PRO A 83 25.83 -3.03 -3.67
N ASN A 84 26.52 -4.17 -3.71
CA ASN A 84 27.19 -4.66 -4.92
C ASN A 84 26.21 -5.20 -6.00
N GLY A 85 24.93 -5.36 -5.67
CA GLY A 85 23.90 -5.91 -6.55
C GLY A 85 22.84 -4.91 -7.00
N ILE A 86 22.89 -3.66 -6.50
CA ILE A 86 21.96 -2.59 -6.79
C ILE A 86 22.73 -1.30 -7.09
N VAL A 87 22.49 -0.71 -8.25
CA VAL A 87 23.06 0.58 -8.62
C VAL A 87 22.57 1.66 -7.65
N ASN A 88 23.52 2.43 -7.10
CA ASN A 88 23.28 3.51 -6.14
C ASN A 88 22.53 3.09 -4.86
N ASN A 89 22.48 1.79 -4.57
CA ASN A 89 21.69 1.21 -3.47
C ASN A 89 20.20 1.58 -3.55
N ALA A 90 19.70 1.98 -4.72
CA ALA A 90 18.33 2.46 -4.89
C ALA A 90 17.34 1.32 -5.17
N VAL A 91 16.25 1.29 -4.42
CA VAL A 91 15.14 0.37 -4.58
C VAL A 91 13.87 1.12 -4.91
N HIS A 92 13.03 0.50 -5.74
CA HIS A 92 11.67 0.94 -5.99
C HIS A 92 10.73 0.30 -4.97
N ILE A 93 9.75 1.07 -4.50
CA ILE A 93 8.73 0.67 -3.55
C ILE A 93 7.38 0.87 -4.22
N ASP A 94 6.62 -0.22 -4.34
CA ASP A 94 5.27 -0.20 -4.92
C ASP A 94 4.15 -0.40 -3.88
N LEU A 95 4.49 -0.99 -2.73
CA LEU A 95 3.56 -1.21 -1.61
C LEU A 95 4.27 -0.98 -0.28
N TYR A 96 3.51 -0.51 0.71
CA TYR A 96 3.89 -0.60 2.12
C TYR A 96 2.75 -1.16 2.96
N ALA A 97 3.08 -1.70 4.13
CA ALA A 97 2.11 -2.23 5.07
C ALA A 97 2.34 -1.67 6.47
N THR A 98 1.27 -1.21 7.11
CA THR A 98 1.26 -0.63 8.46
C THR A 98 0.75 -1.67 9.45
N GLN A 99 1.30 -1.67 10.68
CA GLN A 99 0.90 -2.61 11.74
C GLN A 99 0.80 -1.94 13.13
N GLY A 100 0.71 -0.61 13.17
CA GLY A 100 0.71 0.15 14.43
C GLY A 100 2.06 0.17 15.16
N THR A 101 3.15 -0.25 14.49
CA THR A 101 4.53 -0.20 14.99
C THR A 101 5.24 1.08 14.54
N ARG A 102 6.39 1.38 15.16
CA ARG A 102 7.21 2.57 14.81
C ARG A 102 7.65 2.62 13.34
N TYR A 103 7.86 1.48 12.70
CA TYR A 103 8.17 1.41 11.28
C TYR A 103 7.21 0.47 10.55
N ASN A 104 7.02 0.75 9.26
CA ASN A 104 6.21 -0.03 8.34
C ASN A 104 7.04 -1.09 7.61
N TRP A 105 6.36 -2.05 7.01
CA TRP A 105 6.93 -2.97 6.04
C TRP A 105 6.85 -2.38 4.64
N TYR A 106 7.86 -2.59 3.81
CA TYR A 106 7.92 -2.06 2.45
C TYR A 106 8.22 -3.18 1.45
N ARG A 107 7.48 -3.21 0.35
CA ARG A 107 7.72 -4.12 -0.76
C ARG A 107 8.67 -3.44 -1.73
N ILE A 108 9.88 -3.98 -1.81
CA ILE A 108 10.99 -3.45 -2.59
C ILE A 108 11.27 -4.29 -3.83
N SER A 109 11.74 -3.60 -4.88
CA SER A 109 12.32 -4.19 -6.07
C SER A 109 13.54 -3.37 -6.54
N LYS A 110 14.32 -3.90 -7.48
CA LYS A 110 15.49 -3.17 -8.00
C LYS A 110 15.02 -1.96 -8.82
N ALA A 111 15.53 -0.76 -8.50
CA ALA A 111 15.14 0.48 -9.20
C ALA A 111 15.48 0.47 -10.71
N ASN A 112 16.56 -0.23 -11.09
CA ASN A 112 16.97 -0.34 -12.51
C ASN A 112 15.94 -1.04 -13.40
N VAL A 113 14.99 -1.77 -12.82
CA VAL A 113 13.93 -2.44 -13.59
C VAL A 113 12.90 -1.42 -14.13
N LEU A 114 12.94 -0.17 -13.66
CA LEU A 114 12.14 0.93 -14.19
C LEU A 114 12.93 1.88 -15.11
N ARG A 115 14.27 1.91 -15.01
CA ARG A 115 15.14 2.76 -15.88
C ARG A 115 15.53 2.10 -17.21
N GLY A 116 15.26 0.80 -17.38
CA GLY A 116 15.49 0.06 -18.63
C GLY A 116 14.32 0.05 -19.62
N LYS A 117 13.15 0.60 -19.25
CA LYS A 117 11.98 0.63 -20.13
C LYS A 117 12.00 1.77 -21.16
N ALA A 118 13.08 2.56 -21.21
CA ALA A 118 13.26 3.66 -22.15
C ALA A 118 14.27 3.36 -23.29
N GLY A 119 14.70 2.11 -23.47
CA GLY A 119 15.69 1.82 -24.53
C GLY A 119 15.88 0.36 -24.97
N ALA A 120 15.21 -0.62 -24.38
CA ALA A 120 15.24 -1.99 -24.91
C ALA A 120 14.07 -2.20 -25.89
N ALA A 121 14.18 -1.53 -27.05
CA ALA A 121 13.46 -1.91 -28.25
C ALA A 121 14.12 -3.16 -28.84
N ASP A 122 13.98 -4.28 -28.12
CA ASP A 122 14.08 -5.60 -28.74
C ASP A 122 12.95 -6.46 -28.18
N SER A 123 11.89 -6.45 -28.98
CA SER A 123 10.58 -7.02 -28.75
C SER A 123 10.60 -8.55 -28.91
N THR A 124 11.31 -9.27 -28.03
CA THR A 124 11.20 -10.75 -27.96
C THR A 124 11.34 -11.33 -26.55
N ALA A 125 11.49 -10.50 -25.51
CA ALA A 125 11.53 -10.96 -24.12
C ALA A 125 10.18 -10.73 -23.43
N GLY A 126 9.42 -11.82 -23.19
CA GLY A 126 8.17 -11.77 -22.43
C GLY A 126 8.34 -11.03 -21.11
N LYS A 127 7.28 -10.31 -20.66
CA LYS A 127 7.23 -9.48 -19.44
C LYS A 127 8.08 -10.11 -18.31
N GLN A 128 9.31 -9.63 -18.14
CA GLN A 128 10.22 -10.17 -17.15
C GLN A 128 9.64 -9.84 -15.77
N SER A 129 9.21 -10.86 -15.03
CA SER A 129 8.58 -10.65 -13.73
C SER A 129 9.59 -10.07 -12.76
N VAL A 130 9.30 -8.86 -12.27
CA VAL A 130 10.18 -8.19 -11.33
C VAL A 130 10.09 -8.92 -10.00
N GLN A 131 11.21 -9.46 -9.54
CA GLN A 131 11.27 -10.11 -8.24
C GLN A 131 11.10 -9.05 -7.13
N LYS A 132 10.12 -9.28 -6.25
CA LYS A 132 9.76 -8.37 -5.15
C LYS A 132 10.01 -9.05 -3.80
N TYR A 133 10.35 -8.23 -2.80
CA TYR A 133 10.60 -8.67 -1.45
C TYR A 133 10.05 -7.67 -0.44
N TRP A 134 9.71 -8.15 0.75
CA TRP A 134 9.33 -7.32 1.88
C TRP A 134 10.49 -7.11 2.83
N VAL A 135 10.66 -5.89 3.32
CA VAL A 135 11.67 -5.51 4.29
C VAL A 135 11.10 -4.52 5.30
N TYR A 136 11.65 -4.50 6.51
CA TYR A 136 11.28 -3.53 7.52
C TYR A 136 11.86 -2.15 7.19
N GLY A 137 11.08 -1.09 7.39
CA GLY A 137 11.42 0.28 6.97
C GLY A 137 12.74 0.83 7.53
N GLN A 138 13.18 0.33 8.68
CA GLN A 138 14.45 0.72 9.30
C GLN A 138 15.69 0.30 8.49
N ALA A 139 15.54 -0.61 7.52
CA ALA A 139 16.59 -0.97 6.56
C ALA A 139 16.71 0.03 5.40
N LEU A 140 15.78 0.99 5.29
CA LEU A 140 15.65 1.90 4.17
C LEU A 140 15.86 3.35 4.60
N ILE A 141 16.45 4.14 3.72
CA ILE A 141 16.62 5.58 3.84
C ILE A 141 15.73 6.21 2.76
N PHE A 142 14.66 6.85 3.21
CA PHE A 142 13.75 7.59 2.33
C PHE A 142 14.34 8.96 2.02
N PRO A 143 14.13 9.50 0.80
CA PRO A 143 14.50 10.86 0.48
C PRO A 143 13.78 11.82 1.43
N LYS A 144 14.50 12.84 1.93
CA LYS A 144 13.89 13.89 2.72
C LYS A 144 12.95 14.67 1.81
N VAL A 145 11.65 14.68 2.10
CA VAL A 145 10.73 15.62 1.48
C VAL A 145 11.07 17.01 2.02
N THR A 146 11.54 17.89 1.15
CA THR A 146 11.72 19.30 1.50
C THR A 146 10.43 20.00 1.11
N THR A 147 9.49 20.09 2.05
CA THR A 147 8.26 20.84 1.82
C THR A 147 8.62 22.31 1.84
N THR A 148 8.72 22.92 0.67
CA THR A 148 8.88 24.38 0.58
C THR A 148 7.50 24.96 0.86
N ALA A 149 7.29 25.47 2.07
CA ALA A 149 6.09 26.22 2.40
C ALA A 149 6.14 27.53 1.61
N VAL A 150 5.43 27.59 0.49
CA VAL A 150 5.16 28.85 -0.21
C VAL A 150 3.95 29.45 0.48
N PHE A 151 4.18 30.39 1.39
CA PHE A 151 3.11 31.24 1.88
C PHE A 151 2.78 32.25 0.77
N SER A 152 1.58 32.13 0.20
CA SER A 152 0.96 33.12 -0.69
C SER A 152 0.09 34.07 0.12
#